data_AF-A0A937V4G9-F1
#
_entry.id   AF-A0A937V4G9-F1
#
_cell.length_a   1.000
_cell.length_b   1.000
_cell.length_c   1.000
_cell.angle_alpha   90.00
_cell.angle_beta   90.00
_cell.angle_gamma   90.00
#
_symmetry.space_group_name_H-M   'P 1'
#
loop_
_entity.id
_entity.type
_entity.pdbx_description
1 polymer ?
#
loop_
_entity_poly.entity_id
_entity_poly.type
_entity_poly.pdbx_seq_one_letter_code
_entity_poly.pdbx_strand_id
1 'polypeptide(L)'
;MERRYVNIKLEKATREEILNLQFRRLKELLERAYHTNSFYRDLYRKHNVTPDDINSLGDFRRKIPYITKKDLLKDQDQFPPYGSRLGIPKNEVALSSLTSGTSGIGQEVHPASSFDVEASSTGFIWQCRWA
;
A
#
# COMPACT_ATOMS: atom_id res chain seq x y z
N MET A 1 3.61 30.09 -20.73
CA MET A 1 4.43 29.85 -19.53
C MET A 1 4.22 28.39 -19.14
N GLU A 2 5.23 27.55 -19.29
CA GLU A 2 5.12 26.11 -18.96
C GLU A 2 4.76 25.94 -17.48
N ARG A 3 3.78 25.08 -17.21
CA ARG A 3 3.33 24.81 -15.84
C ARG A 3 4.43 23.97 -15.16
N ARG A 4 5.23 24.55 -14.26
CA ARG A 4 6.31 23.83 -13.54
C ARG A 4 5.80 22.73 -12.61
N TYR A 5 4.59 22.88 -12.07
CA TYR A 5 4.00 21.96 -11.10
C TYR A 5 2.75 21.31 -11.69
N VAL A 6 2.51 20.04 -11.40
CA VAL A 6 1.35 19.29 -11.88
C VAL A 6 0.22 19.33 -10.83
N ASN A 7 0.56 19.23 -9.55
CA ASN A 7 -0.29 19.41 -8.38
C ASN A 7 0.31 20.50 -7.51
N ILE A 8 0.00 21.74 -7.85
CA ILE A 8 0.49 22.93 -7.15
C ILE A 8 0.22 22.84 -5.63
N LYS A 9 -0.92 22.26 -5.22
CA LYS A 9 -1.28 22.17 -3.81
C LYS A 9 -0.36 21.22 -3.04
N LEU A 10 -0.03 20.05 -3.60
CA LEU A 10 0.85 19.08 -2.93
C LEU A 10 2.33 19.45 -3.09
N GLU A 11 2.74 19.87 -4.28
CA GLU A 11 4.15 20.14 -4.59
C GLU A 11 4.68 21.42 -3.93
N LYS A 12 3.79 22.34 -3.52
CA LYS A 12 4.15 23.54 -2.75
C LYS A 12 3.75 23.48 -1.28
N ALA A 13 3.19 22.36 -0.82
CA ALA A 13 2.83 22.21 0.57
C ALA A 13 4.08 22.29 1.46
N THR A 14 3.93 22.94 2.60
CA THR A 14 4.93 22.95 3.67
C THR A 14 5.14 21.55 4.22
N ARG A 15 6.27 21.36 4.91
CA ARG A 15 6.59 20.07 5.54
C ARG A 15 5.50 19.65 6.54
N GLU A 16 4.96 20.59 7.30
CA GLU A 16 3.89 20.35 8.26
C GLU A 16 2.60 19.89 7.59
N GLU A 17 2.17 20.57 6.52
CA GLU A 17 0.99 20.18 5.74
C GLU A 17 1.12 18.77 5.17
N ILE A 18 2.30 18.41 4.66
CA ILE A 18 2.58 17.06 4.17
C ILE A 18 2.52 16.02 5.28
N LEU A 19 3.12 16.28 6.44
CA LEU A 19 3.11 15.34 7.57
C LEU A 19 1.68 15.13 8.12
N ASN A 20 0.89 16.19 8.22
CA ASN A 20 -0.51 16.11 8.64
C ASN A 20 -1.35 15.33 7.63
N LEU A 21 -1.16 15.58 6.32
CA LEU A 21 -1.83 14.83 5.26
C LEU A 21 -1.45 13.35 5.29
N GLN A 22 -0.17 13.04 5.43
CA GLN A 22 0.34 11.66 5.51
C GLN A 22 -0.24 10.94 6.72
N PHE A 23 -0.22 11.55 7.90
CA PHE A 23 -0.74 10.93 9.11
C PHE A 23 -2.25 10.66 9.02
N ARG A 24 -3.04 11.62 8.52
CA ARG A 24 -4.47 11.45 8.33
C ARG A 24 -4.79 10.28 7.39
N ARG A 25 -4.17 10.26 6.20
CA ARG A 25 -4.36 9.18 5.21
C ARG A 25 -3.88 7.83 5.74
N LEU A 26 -2.78 7.82 6.49
CA LEU A 26 -2.27 6.61 7.12
C LEU A 26 -3.27 6.06 8.14
N LYS A 27 -3.82 6.90 9.01
CA LYS A 27 -4.82 6.47 10.00
C LYS A 27 -6.03 5.85 9.31
N GLU A 28 -6.60 6.54 8.31
CA GLU A 28 -7.71 6.03 7.49
C GLU A 28 -7.38 4.65 6.85
N LEU A 29 -6.15 4.48 6.36
CA LEU A 29 -5.70 3.22 5.76
C LEU A 29 -5.57 2.09 6.79
N LEU A 30 -5.01 2.37 7.97
CA LEU A 30 -4.85 1.38 9.03
C LEU A 30 -6.20 0.88 9.56
N GLU A 31 -7.15 1.79 9.77
CA GLU A 31 -8.53 1.44 10.15
C GLU A 31 -9.17 0.52 9.12
N ARG A 32 -9.14 0.95 7.85
CA ARG A 32 -9.71 0.15 6.75
C ARG A 32 -9.04 -1.22 6.67
N ALA A 33 -7.72 -1.29 6.66
CA ALA A 33 -6.98 -2.54 6.57
C ALA A 33 -7.32 -3.50 7.72
N TYR A 34 -7.38 -3.01 8.96
CA TYR A 34 -7.74 -3.81 10.13
C TYR A 34 -9.16 -4.37 10.02
N HIS A 35 -10.12 -3.56 9.60
CA HIS A 35 -11.52 -3.97 9.56
C HIS A 35 -11.88 -4.82 8.34
N THR A 36 -11.28 -4.56 7.18
CA THR A 36 -11.73 -5.19 5.91
C THR A 36 -10.80 -6.28 5.38
N ASN A 37 -9.59 -6.45 5.94
CA ASN A 37 -8.61 -7.38 5.37
C ASN A 37 -8.01 -8.29 6.46
N SER A 38 -8.23 -9.60 6.33
CA SER A 38 -7.79 -10.59 7.32
C SER A 38 -6.28 -10.64 7.47
N PHE A 39 -5.53 -10.53 6.38
CA PHE A 39 -4.07 -10.55 6.41
C PHE A 39 -3.50 -9.49 7.36
N TYR A 40 -3.94 -8.24 7.20
CA TYR A 40 -3.49 -7.12 8.04
C TYR A 40 -4.04 -7.21 9.46
N ARG A 41 -5.32 -7.59 9.62
CA ARG A 41 -5.92 -7.75 10.94
C ARG A 41 -5.19 -8.79 11.79
N ASP A 42 -4.87 -9.92 11.20
CA ASP A 42 -4.21 -11.03 11.90
C ASP A 42 -2.75 -10.67 12.21
N LEU A 43 -2.08 -9.98 11.30
CA LEU A 43 -0.76 -9.40 11.53
C LEU A 43 -0.78 -8.43 12.73
N TYR A 44 -1.74 -7.50 12.77
CA TYR A 44 -1.80 -6.50 13.85
C TYR A 44 -2.14 -7.16 15.20
N ARG A 45 -3.11 -8.09 15.21
CA ARG A 45 -3.48 -8.87 16.41
C ARG A 45 -2.32 -9.70 16.96
N LYS A 46 -1.55 -10.37 16.09
CA LYS A 46 -0.36 -11.15 16.49
C LYS A 46 0.68 -10.30 17.20
N HIS A 47 0.76 -9.02 16.86
CA HIS A 47 1.69 -8.06 17.47
C HIS A 47 1.04 -7.24 18.59
N ASN A 48 -0.20 -7.54 18.98
CA ASN A 48 -0.98 -6.78 19.98
C ASN A 48 -1.07 -5.28 19.65
N VAL A 49 -1.30 -4.95 18.38
CA VAL A 49 -1.49 -3.58 17.90
C VAL A 49 -2.88 -3.43 17.32
N THR A 50 -3.49 -2.30 17.59
CA THR A 50 -4.73 -1.83 16.96
C THR A 50 -4.50 -0.49 16.28
N PRO A 51 -5.35 -0.08 15.34
CA PRO A 51 -5.27 1.26 14.77
C PRO A 51 -5.26 2.38 15.83
N ASP A 52 -6.02 2.24 16.92
CA ASP A 52 -6.10 3.19 18.05
C ASP A 52 -4.75 3.45 18.75
N ASP A 53 -3.83 2.50 18.70
CA ASP A 53 -2.48 2.65 19.24
C ASP A 53 -1.60 3.63 18.45
N ILE A 54 -2.04 4.05 17.25
CA ILE A 54 -1.28 4.87 16.32
C ILE A 54 -1.82 6.31 16.34
N ASN A 55 -1.15 7.16 17.12
CA ASN A 55 -1.50 8.58 17.29
C ASN A 55 -0.47 9.53 16.65
N SER A 56 0.57 8.97 16.02
CA SER A 56 1.60 9.72 15.31
C SER A 56 2.30 8.85 14.25
N LEU A 57 3.01 9.48 13.32
CA LEU A 57 3.94 8.78 12.41
C LEU A 57 5.05 8.04 13.17
N GLY A 58 5.42 8.51 14.37
CA GLY A 58 6.38 7.85 15.24
C GLY A 58 5.84 6.54 15.83
N ASP A 59 4.58 6.53 16.25
CA ASP A 59 3.91 5.31 16.71
C ASP A 59 3.79 4.29 15.59
N PHE A 60 3.43 4.73 14.38
CA PHE A 60 3.40 3.88 13.20
C PHE A 60 4.74 3.17 13.00
N ARG A 61 5.84 3.94 12.95
CA ARG A 61 7.19 3.40 12.73
C ARG A 61 7.64 2.38 13.78
N ARG A 62 7.20 2.56 15.03
CA ARG A 62 7.61 1.73 16.17
C ARG A 62 6.72 0.50 16.34
N LYS A 63 5.42 0.64 16.13
CA LYS A 63 4.41 -0.36 16.52
C LYS A 63 3.95 -1.24 15.35
N ILE A 64 3.81 -0.68 14.14
CA ILE A 64 3.34 -1.49 13.00
C ILE A 64 4.46 -2.45 12.56
N PRO A 65 4.19 -3.77 12.49
CA PRO A 65 5.20 -4.74 12.07
C PRO A 65 5.52 -4.63 10.58
N TYR A 66 6.78 -4.91 10.23
CA TYR A 66 7.20 -5.02 8.84
C TYR A 66 6.67 -6.30 8.20
N ILE A 67 6.34 -6.20 6.91
CA ILE A 67 5.95 -7.34 6.08
C ILE A 67 7.11 -7.65 5.16
N THR A 68 7.55 -8.91 5.14
CA THR A 68 8.61 -9.39 4.26
C THR A 68 8.04 -10.08 3.03
N LYS A 69 8.84 -10.20 1.97
CA LYS A 69 8.47 -10.99 0.78
C LYS A 69 8.05 -12.43 1.13
N LYS A 70 8.69 -13.03 2.14
CA LYS A 70 8.35 -14.39 2.59
C LYS A 70 6.95 -14.48 3.19
N ASP A 71 6.53 -13.44 3.91
CA ASP A 71 5.18 -13.37 4.49
C ASP A 71 4.13 -13.29 3.37
N LEU A 72 4.40 -12.49 2.33
CA LEU A 72 3.53 -12.34 1.16
C LEU A 72 3.40 -13.64 0.36
N LEU A 73 4.52 -14.33 0.11
CA LEU A 73 4.51 -15.62 -0.58
C LEU A 73 3.78 -16.70 0.23
N LYS A 74 3.98 -16.74 1.55
CA LYS A 74 3.27 -17.68 2.42
C LYS A 74 1.75 -17.45 2.39
N ASP A 75 1.30 -16.19 2.43
CA ASP A 75 -0.11 -15.85 2.29
C ASP A 75 -0.65 -16.27 0.91
N GLN A 76 0.11 -16.02 -0.16
CA GLN A 76 -0.22 -16.42 -1.53
C GLN A 76 -0.36 -17.94 -1.68
N ASP A 77 0.58 -18.72 -1.13
CA ASP A 77 0.59 -20.18 -1.19
C ASP A 77 -0.58 -20.78 -0.40
N GLN A 78 -0.94 -20.16 0.73
CA GLN A 78 -2.07 -20.60 1.56
C GLN A 78 -3.42 -20.24 0.92
N PHE A 79 -3.51 -19.10 0.24
CA PHE A 79 -4.76 -18.57 -0.35
C PHE A 79 -4.58 -18.21 -1.84
N PRO A 80 -4.39 -19.20 -2.72
CA PRO A 80 -4.12 -18.91 -4.13
C PRO A 80 -5.31 -18.23 -4.85
N PRO A 81 -5.04 -17.43 -5.90
CA PRO A 81 -3.72 -17.09 -6.44
C PRO A 81 -3.13 -15.78 -5.87
N TYR A 82 -3.90 -15.03 -5.07
CA TYR A 82 -3.58 -13.66 -4.67
C TYR A 82 -3.37 -13.48 -3.17
N GLY A 83 -3.39 -14.54 -2.38
CA GLY A 83 -3.35 -14.42 -0.93
C GLY A 83 -4.65 -13.89 -0.33
N SER A 84 -4.76 -13.95 1.00
CA SER A 84 -5.86 -13.31 1.73
C SER A 84 -5.76 -11.79 1.74
N ARG A 85 -4.59 -11.25 1.38
CA ARG A 85 -4.30 -9.81 1.32
C ARG A 85 -4.98 -9.03 0.18
N LEU A 86 -5.59 -9.70 -0.80
CA LEU A 86 -6.13 -9.08 -2.04
C LEU A 86 -7.01 -7.84 -1.78
N GLY A 87 -7.85 -7.85 -0.74
CA GLY A 87 -8.63 -6.67 -0.32
C GLY A 87 -9.76 -6.23 -1.27
N ILE A 88 -9.93 -6.89 -2.41
CA ILE A 88 -11.00 -6.69 -3.40
C ILE A 88 -11.56 -8.06 -3.87
N PRO A 89 -12.77 -8.12 -4.43
CA PRO A 89 -13.27 -9.30 -5.12
C PRO A 89 -12.35 -9.74 -6.28
N LYS A 90 -12.21 -11.07 -6.50
CA LYS A 90 -11.33 -11.61 -7.55
C LYS A 90 -11.70 -11.15 -8.96
N ASN A 91 -12.98 -10.89 -9.23
CA ASN A 91 -13.49 -10.40 -10.51
C ASN A 91 -13.24 -8.90 -10.75
N GLU A 92 -12.74 -8.16 -9.75
CA GLU A 92 -12.34 -6.76 -9.87
C GLU A 92 -10.84 -6.59 -10.16
N VAL A 93 -10.09 -7.70 -10.25
CA VAL A 93 -8.68 -7.68 -10.64
C VAL A 93 -8.60 -7.39 -12.15
N ALA A 94 -8.03 -6.25 -12.51
CA ALA A 94 -7.89 -5.80 -13.88
C ALA A 94 -6.52 -6.14 -14.49
N LEU A 95 -5.47 -6.14 -13.66
CA LEU A 95 -4.11 -6.48 -14.05
C LEU A 95 -3.45 -7.35 -12.99
N SER A 96 -2.66 -8.34 -13.42
CA SER A 96 -1.80 -9.13 -12.53
C SER A 96 -0.37 -9.07 -13.05
N SER A 97 0.51 -8.47 -12.27
CA SER A 97 1.95 -8.41 -12.55
C SER A 97 2.69 -9.43 -11.72
N LEU A 98 3.74 -10.03 -12.28
CA LEU A 98 4.53 -11.06 -11.63
C LEU A 98 5.96 -10.58 -11.42
N THR A 99 6.52 -10.86 -10.25
CA THR A 99 7.97 -10.73 -10.06
C THR A 99 8.71 -11.77 -10.92
N SER A 100 9.94 -11.50 -11.35
CA SER A 100 10.70 -12.43 -12.21
C SER A 100 11.10 -13.75 -11.51
N GLY A 101 11.03 -13.81 -10.17
CA GLY A 101 11.39 -15.00 -9.40
C GLY A 101 12.89 -15.31 -9.31
N THR A 102 13.77 -14.51 -9.93
CA THR A 102 15.21 -14.83 -10.10
C THR A 102 16.01 -14.90 -8.81
N SER A 103 15.49 -14.35 -7.70
CA SER A 103 16.10 -14.43 -6.36
C SER A 103 16.06 -15.83 -5.71
N GLY A 104 15.34 -16.81 -6.28
CA GLY A 104 15.11 -18.13 -5.68
C GLY A 104 14.12 -18.13 -4.49
N ILE A 105 13.68 -16.96 -4.04
CA ILE A 105 12.71 -16.82 -2.93
C ILE A 105 11.28 -17.16 -3.37
N GLY A 106 10.98 -17.04 -4.67
CA GLY A 106 9.65 -17.29 -5.24
C GLY A 106 9.14 -16.15 -6.10
N GLN A 107 8.08 -16.44 -6.85
CA GLN A 107 7.36 -15.51 -7.72
C GLN A 107 6.09 -15.01 -7.03
N GLU A 108 6.13 -13.74 -6.63
CA GLU A 108 4.97 -13.04 -6.08
C GLU A 108 4.08 -12.47 -7.19
N VAL A 109 2.77 -12.57 -7.00
CA VAL A 109 1.70 -11.99 -7.82
C VAL A 109 1.23 -10.67 -7.21
N HIS A 110 1.24 -9.60 -8.00
CA HIS A 110 0.75 -8.27 -7.67
C HIS A 110 -0.53 -7.97 -8.46
N PRO A 111 -1.71 -8.19 -7.86
CA PRO A 111 -2.99 -7.83 -8.46
C PRO A 111 -3.26 -6.33 -8.33
N ALA A 112 -3.90 -5.74 -9.33
CA ALA A 112 -4.34 -4.35 -9.35
C ALA A 112 -5.77 -4.25 -9.88
N SER A 113 -6.61 -3.45 -9.20
CA SER A 113 -7.92 -3.07 -9.73
C SER A 113 -7.77 -2.08 -10.90
N SER A 114 -8.85 -1.82 -11.64
CA SER A 114 -8.84 -0.78 -12.68
C SER A 114 -8.46 0.59 -12.11
N PHE A 115 -8.91 0.90 -10.89
CA PHE A 115 -8.55 2.12 -10.19
C PHE A 115 -7.04 2.18 -9.89
N ASP A 116 -6.45 1.09 -9.43
CA ASP A 116 -5.02 1.04 -9.12
C ASP A 116 -4.17 1.22 -10.38
N VAL A 117 -4.60 0.65 -11.51
CA VAL A 117 -3.94 0.80 -12.81
C VAL A 117 -3.99 2.27 -13.25
N GLU A 118 -5.17 2.90 -13.21
CA GLU A 118 -5.34 4.31 -13.59
C GLU A 118 -4.54 5.25 -12.67
N ALA A 119 -4.57 5.00 -11.36
CA ALA A 119 -3.82 5.77 -10.39
C ALA A 119 -2.31 5.64 -10.61
N SER A 120 -1.82 4.44 -10.93
CA SER A 120 -0.42 4.17 -11.23
C SER A 120 0.03 4.84 -12.53
N SER A 121 -0.81 4.80 -13.58
CA SER A 121 -0.55 5.50 -14.85
C SER A 121 -0.49 7.00 -14.65
N THR A 122 -1.41 7.56 -13.85
CA THR A 122 -1.37 8.96 -13.46
C THR A 122 -0.06 9.25 -12.75
N GLY A 123 0.33 8.42 -11.77
CA GLY A 123 1.62 8.42 -11.06
C GLY A 123 2.84 8.51 -11.99
N PHE A 124 2.84 7.71 -13.05
CA PHE A 124 3.93 7.66 -14.03
C PHE A 124 4.04 8.95 -14.84
N ILE A 125 2.92 9.61 -15.16
CA ILE A 125 2.91 10.92 -15.83
C ILE A 125 3.66 11.98 -15.00
N TRP A 126 3.57 11.93 -13.65
CA TRP A 126 4.34 12.83 -12.79
C TRP A 126 5.84 12.58 -12.92
N GLN A 127 6.27 11.32 -12.98
CA GLN A 127 7.69 10.96 -13.09
C GLN A 127 8.27 11.38 -14.44
N CYS A 128 7.55 11.14 -15.53
CA CYS A 128 7.99 11.51 -16.88
C CYS A 128 8.04 13.02 -17.12
N ARG A 129 7.37 13.84 -16.31
CA ARG A 129 7.44 15.30 -16.46
C ARG A 129 8.79 15.89 -16.01
N TRP A 130 9.46 15.20 -15.10
CA TRP A 130 10.76 15.64 -14.57
C TRP A 130 11.95 14.92 -15.22
N ALA A 131 11.68 14.02 -16.18
CA ALA A 131 12.67 13.33 -17.01
C ALA A 131 12.92 14.12 -18.30
#